data_AF-A0A8J6U697-F1
#
_entry.id   AF-A0A8J6U697-F1
#
_cell.length_a   1.000
_cell.length_b   1.000
_cell.length_c   1.000
_cell.angle_alpha   90.00
_cell.angle_beta   90.00
_cell.angle_gamma   90.00
#
_symmetry.space_group_name_H-M   'P 1'
#
loop_
_entity.id
_entity.type
_entity.pdbx_description
1 polymer ?
#
loop_
_entity_poly.entity_id
_entity_poly.type
_entity_poly.pdbx_seq_one_letter_code
_entity_poly.pdbx_strand_id
1 'polypeptide(L)'
;CPLSKEQASMYERLVQDTFEQLEKVTGMQRRGLLLAMLGKLKQICDHPALYTKNDKLGKLEDQSIKFAKTIELIDAILEKDERCLIFTQFI
;
A
#
# COMPACT_ATOMS: atom_id res chain seq x y z
N CYS A 1 9.75 0.08 -6.91
CA CYS A 1 10.22 0.32 -5.53
C CYS A 1 10.04 -0.95 -4.72
N PRO A 2 11.07 -1.46 -4.03
CA PRO A 2 10.88 -2.54 -3.05
C PRO A 2 9.95 -2.06 -1.93
N LEU A 3 9.35 -3.01 -1.19
CA LEU A 3 8.57 -2.71 0.01
C LEU A 3 9.52 -2.40 1.19
N SER A 4 9.09 -1.53 2.11
CA SER A 4 9.76 -1.41 3.40
C SER A 4 9.61 -2.72 4.20
N LYS A 5 10.45 -2.93 5.22
CA LYS A 5 10.35 -4.13 6.08
C LYS A 5 8.96 -4.25 6.74
N GLU A 6 8.40 -3.12 7.16
CA GLU A 6 7.06 -3.06 7.74
C GLU A 6 5.99 -3.43 6.71
N GLN A 7 6.05 -2.86 5.49
CA GLN A 7 5.13 -3.19 4.40
C GLN A 7 5.20 -4.67 4.03
N ALA A 8 6.41 -5.24 3.92
CA ALA A 8 6.60 -6.66 3.60
C ALA A 8 6.00 -7.57 4.69
N SER A 9 6.23 -7.25 5.97
CA SER A 9 5.65 -8.02 7.08
C SER A 9 4.12 -7.96 7.10
N MET A 10 3.53 -6.79 6.88
CA MET A 10 2.06 -6.66 6.78
C MET A 10 1.50 -7.40 5.57
N TYR A 11 2.20 -7.35 4.43
CA TYR A 11 1.82 -8.03 3.20
C TYR A 11 1.77 -9.55 3.41
N GLU A 12 2.85 -10.13 3.93
CA GLU A 12 2.96 -11.58 4.18
C GLU A 12 1.87 -12.06 5.14
N ARG A 13 1.68 -11.34 6.24
CA ARG A 13 0.63 -11.67 7.22
C ARG A 13 -0.76 -11.65 6.61
N LEU A 14 -1.09 -10.61 5.85
CA LEU A 14 -2.40 -10.50 5.19
C LEU A 14 -2.64 -11.63 4.19
N VAL A 15 -1.62 -11.99 3.42
CA VAL A 15 -1.68 -13.11 2.47
C VAL A 15 -1.96 -14.40 3.23
N GLN A 16 -1.16 -14.72 4.24
CA GLN A 16 -1.32 -15.94 5.04
C GLN A 16 -2.72 -16.02 5.67
N ASP A 17 -3.14 -14.98 6.40
CA ASP A 17 -4.45 -14.93 7.08
C ASP A 17 -5.61 -15.09 6.08
N THR A 18 -5.47 -14.56 4.86
CA THR A 18 -6.50 -14.70 3.83
C THR A 18 -6.52 -16.10 3.24
N PHE A 19 -5.38 -16.72 2.98
CA PHE A 19 -5.31 -18.10 2.47
C PHE A 19 -5.94 -19.10 3.44
N GLU A 20 -5.70 -18.96 4.75
CA GLU A 20 -6.33 -19.79 5.78
C GLU A 20 -7.87 -19.64 5.80
N GLN A 21 -8.39 -18.45 5.51
CA GLN A 21 -9.83 -18.22 5.39
C GLN A 21 -10.40 -18.77 4.07
N LEU A 22 -9.63 -18.70 2.98
CA LEU A 22 -10.04 -19.18 1.66
C LEU A 22 -10.28 -20.70 1.62
N GLU A 23 -9.62 -21.47 2.49
CA GLU A 23 -9.86 -22.92 2.63
C GLU A 23 -11.28 -23.25 3.12
N LYS A 24 -11.92 -22.31 3.82
CA LYS A 24 -13.22 -22.51 4.47
C LYS A 24 -14.41 -22.02 3.63
N VAL A 25 -14.15 -21.38 2.49
CA VAL A 25 -15.18 -20.70 1.67
C VAL A 25 -15.06 -21.02 0.19
N THR A 26 -16.20 -21.05 -0.51
CA THR A 26 -16.26 -21.33 -1.96
C THR A 26 -17.14 -20.31 -2.69
N GLY A 27 -17.24 -20.44 -4.02
CA GLY A 27 -18.14 -19.63 -4.84
C GLY A 27 -17.92 -18.12 -4.70
N MET A 28 -19.02 -17.38 -4.53
CA MET A 28 -19.02 -15.92 -4.45
C MET A 28 -18.26 -15.39 -3.23
N GLN A 29 -18.35 -16.07 -2.09
CA GLN A 29 -17.65 -15.66 -0.86
C GLN A 29 -16.14 -15.72 -1.04
N ARG A 30 -15.63 -16.77 -1.69
CA ARG A 30 -14.21 -16.89 -2.04
C ARG A 30 -13.73 -15.73 -2.93
N ARG A 31 -14.53 -15.37 -3.95
CA ARG A 31 -14.23 -14.24 -4.84
C ARG A 31 -14.22 -12.91 -4.10
N GLY A 32 -15.20 -12.67 -3.22
CA GLY A 32 -15.27 -11.47 -2.40
C GLY A 32 -14.05 -11.32 -1.49
N LEU A 33 -13.61 -12.41 -0.87
CA LEU A 33 -12.43 -12.41 0.01
C LEU A 33 -11.14 -12.12 -0.76
N LEU A 34 -10.95 -12.71 -1.96
CA LEU A 34 -9.81 -12.41 -2.84
C LEU A 34 -9.80 -10.93 -3.25
N LEU A 35 -10.94 -10.38 -3.65
CA LEU A 35 -11.05 -8.97 -4.04
C LEU A 35 -10.74 -8.04 -2.86
N ALA A 36 -11.24 -8.37 -1.66
CA ALA A 36 -10.94 -7.62 -0.44
C ALA A 36 -9.43 -7.67 -0.09
N MET A 37 -8.79 -8.83 -0.24
CA MET A 37 -7.34 -8.98 -0.05
C MET A 37 -6.57 -8.12 -1.05
N LEU A 38 -6.91 -8.17 -2.35
CA LEU A 38 -6.25 -7.36 -3.37
C LEU A 38 -6.35 -5.86 -3.08
N GLY A 39 -7.51 -5.38 -2.60
CA GLY A 39 -7.67 -3.99 -2.16
C GLY A 39 -6.72 -3.62 -1.03
N LYS A 40 -6.66 -4.46 0.01
CA LYS A 40 -5.77 -4.26 1.17
C LYS A 40 -4.29 -4.34 0.79
N LEU A 41 -3.89 -5.28 -0.07
CA LEU A 41 -2.50 -5.38 -0.54
C LEU A 41 -2.08 -4.12 -1.32
N LYS A 42 -2.97 -3.59 -2.16
CA LYS A 42 -2.70 -2.32 -2.86
C LYS A 42 -2.49 -1.16 -1.87
N GLN A 43 -3.27 -1.10 -0.79
CA GLN A 43 -3.09 -0.09 0.27
C GLN A 43 -1.73 -0.25 0.96
N ILE A 44 -1.36 -1.48 1.36
CA ILE A 44 -0.05 -1.76 2.00
C ILE A 44 1.09 -1.33 1.09
N CYS A 45 1.05 -1.68 -0.19
CA CYS A 45 2.08 -1.31 -1.16
C CYS A 45 2.18 0.21 -1.39
N ASP A 46 1.08 0.94 -1.22
CA ASP A 46 1.04 2.39 -1.42
C ASP A 46 1.59 3.12 -0.17
N HIS A 47 0.99 2.86 0.99
CA HIS A 47 1.48 3.33 2.29
C HIS A 47 0.84 2.53 3.44
N PRO A 48 1.60 2.08 4.46
CA PRO A 48 1.04 1.28 5.58
C PRO A 48 -0.07 2.00 6.36
N ALA A 49 -0.06 3.33 6.43
CA ALA A 49 -1.12 4.13 7.03
C ALA A 49 -2.51 3.88 6.40
N LEU A 50 -2.58 3.65 5.09
CA LEU A 50 -3.85 3.36 4.38
C LEU A 50 -4.49 2.05 4.82
N TYR A 51 -3.67 1.08 5.22
CA TYR A 51 -4.13 -0.22 5.70
C TYR A 51 -4.41 -0.20 7.21
N THR A 52 -3.52 0.40 7.99
CA THR A 52 -3.61 0.45 9.47
C THR A 52 -4.65 1.45 9.97
N LYS A 53 -5.09 2.40 9.13
CA LYS A 53 -5.99 3.51 9.49
C LYS A 53 -5.46 4.32 10.67
N ASN A 54 -4.13 4.42 10.79
CA ASN A 54 -3.47 5.16 11.84
C ASN A 54 -3.02 6.52 11.28
N ASP A 55 -3.67 7.58 11.73
CA ASP A 55 -3.40 8.96 11.28
C ASP A 55 -2.18 9.58 11.98
N LYS A 56 -1.45 8.80 12.80
CA LYS A 56 -0.19 9.27 13.38
C LYS A 56 0.89 9.28 12.31
N LEU A 57 1.02 10.42 11.64
CA LEU A 57 2.07 10.74 10.69
C LEU A 57 3.41 10.81 11.45
N GLY A 58 4.09 9.66 11.56
CA GLY A 58 5.52 9.62 11.84
C GLY A 58 6.33 10.15 10.66
N LYS A 59 7.61 9.79 10.54
CA LYS A 59 8.36 10.04 9.31
C LYS A 59 7.79 9.18 8.17
N LEU A 60 6.97 9.78 7.31
CA LEU A 60 6.23 9.09 6.24
C LEU A 60 7.15 8.43 5.20
N GLU A 61 8.30 9.05 4.93
CA GLU A 61 9.32 8.55 4.00
C GLU A 61 9.90 7.21 4.46
N ASP A 62 10.08 7.01 5.77
CA ASP A 62 10.64 5.77 6.33
C ASP A 62 9.65 4.59 6.22
N GLN A 63 8.35 4.89 6.07
CA GLN A 63 7.26 3.91 6.09
C GLN A 63 6.90 3.39 4.69
N SER A 64 7.12 4.20 3.65
CA SER A 64 6.86 3.82 2.25
C SER A 64 7.96 4.29 1.31
N ILE A 65 8.63 3.31 0.69
CA ILE A 65 9.65 3.59 -0.33
C ILE A 65 9.02 4.21 -1.59
N LYS A 66 7.75 3.89 -1.89
CA LYS A 66 7.02 4.55 -2.97
C LYS A 66 6.87 6.04 -2.67
N PHE A 67 6.47 6.39 -1.45
CA PHE A 67 6.36 7.78 -1.02
C PHE A 67 7.72 8.50 -1.08
N ALA A 68 8.77 7.92 -0.51
CA ALA A 68 10.12 8.51 -0.56
C ALA A 68 10.59 8.79 -2.01
N LYS A 69 10.35 7.84 -2.94
CA LYS A 69 10.65 8.05 -4.37
C LYS A 69 9.75 9.08 -5.04
N THR A 70 8.50 9.19 -4.64
CA THR A 70 7.61 10.25 -5.12
C THR A 70 8.11 11.63 -4.71
N ILE A 71 8.59 11.81 -3.47
CA ILE A 71 9.20 13.07 -3.02
C ILE A 71 10.46 13.40 -3.83
N GLU A 72 11.37 12.44 -4.01
CA GLU A 72 12.57 12.61 -4.86
C GLU A 72 12.24 13.07 -6.29
N LEU A 73 11.18 12.50 -6.89
CA LEU A 73 10.73 12.91 -8.22
C LEU A 73 10.11 14.32 -8.22
N ILE A 74 9.34 14.67 -7.20
CA ILE A 74 8.73 16.00 -7.06
C ILE A 74 9.82 17.05 -6.89
N ASP A 75 10.83 16.80 -6.05
CA ASP A 75 11.95 17.72 -5.85
C ASP A 75 12.65 18.02 -7.17
N ALA A 76 12.98 16.99 -7.96
CA ALA A 76 13.61 17.15 -9.27
C ALA A 76 12.74 17.90 -10.30
N ILE A 77 11.40 17.81 -10.19
CA ILE A 77 10.46 18.55 -11.05
C ILE A 77 10.41 20.02 -10.62
N LEU A 78 10.38 20.28 -9.32
CA LEU A 78 10.36 21.64 -8.75
C LEU A 78 11.66 22.39 -9.06
N GLU A 79 12.82 21.71 -9.00
CA GLU A 79 14.11 22.28 -9.40
C GLU A 79 14.13 22.76 -10.86
N LYS A 80 13.27 22.21 -11.72
CA LYS A 80 13.13 22.57 -13.14
C LYS A 80 11.99 23.55 -13.43
N ASP A 81 11.27 24.01 -12.40
CA ASP A 81 10.07 24.85 -12.54
C ASP A 81 8.98 24.20 -13.42
N GLU A 82 8.89 22.87 -13.36
CA GLU A 82 7.91 22.06 -14.10
C GLU A 82 6.66 21.78 -13.25
N ARG A 83 5.57 21.36 -13.89
CA ARG A 83 4.32 20.97 -13.19
C ARG A 83 4.18 19.46 -13.14
N CYS A 84 3.74 18.93 -11.99
CA CYS A 84 3.38 17.52 -11.85
C CYS A 84 1.88 17.34 -11.53
N LEU A 85 1.36 16.17 -11.91
CA LEU A 85 0.03 15.70 -11.54
C LEU A 85 0.17 14.28 -10.98
N ILE A 86 -0.35 14.06 -9.77
CA ILE A 86 -0.24 12.78 -9.07
C ILE A 86 -1.62 12.10 -9.07
N PHE A 87 -1.67 10.85 -9.52
CA PHE A 87 -2.87 10.02 -9.50
C PHE A 87 -2.71 8.91 -8.49
N THR A 88 -3.74 8.70 -7.66
CA THR A 88 -3.85 7.54 -6.76
C THR A 88 -5.28 7.02 -6.75
N GLN A 89 -5.44 5.74 -6.42
CA GLN A 89 -6.74 5.07 -6.28
C GLN A 89 -7.37 5.35 -4.90
N PHE A 90 -6.60 5.83 -3.92
CA PHE A 90 -7.02 5.94 -2.51
C PHE A 90 -7.16 7.41 -2.09
N ILE A 91 -8.25 7.73 -1.39
CA ILE A 91 -8.59 9.06 -0.86
C ILE A 91 -8.48 9.01 0.66
#